data_AF-A0A6J2TH44-F1
#
_entry.id   AF-A0A6J2TH44-F1
#
_cell.length_a   1.000
_cell.length_b   1.000
_cell.length_c   1.000
_cell.angle_alpha   90.00
_cell.angle_beta   90.00
_cell.angle_gamma   90.00
#
_symmetry.space_group_name_H-M   'P 1'
#
loop_
_entity.id
_entity.type
_entity.pdbx_description
1 polymer ?
#
loop_
_entity_poly.entity_id
_entity_poly.type
_entity_poly.pdbx_seq_one_letter_code
_entity_poly.pdbx_strand_id
1 'polypeptide(L)'
;MSLVSPTAVLYSACRVCGDQSSGKHYGVSCCDGCSCFFKRSVRKGTGYACIAVKGNCIVDKARRNWCPYCRFRRCLAVGMNTAAVQEERGPRNLQPAASGSNGRVQALVTPTALHPTAGHTLPFQILAQILVACLRQAKCNEQFRLLERAQQDAILHVVWSECFVLRASHWSLDIKSLIESCGDVQLKRLIAEAQELRADVLELNFLETLILCRKELALSPEYAMVLEAAGNGALASLARYTLQQSNWLRFGQLLLGLRQLCLRRFDCVLSYMFRTVVRDILKTL
;
A
#
# COMPACT_ATOMS: atom_id res chain seq x y z
N MET A 1 23.21 -14.50 53.29
CA MET A 1 22.13 -14.96 52.40
C MET A 1 21.85 -13.86 51.39
N SER A 2 22.54 -13.86 50.26
CA SER A 2 22.36 -12.86 49.21
C SER A 2 21.42 -13.45 48.16
N LEU A 3 20.25 -12.84 48.01
CA LEU A 3 19.23 -13.22 47.04
C LEU A 3 19.75 -12.96 45.62
N VAL A 4 19.98 -14.02 44.86
CA VAL A 4 20.26 -13.94 43.43
C VAL A 4 18.94 -13.73 42.70
N SER A 5 18.73 -12.54 42.13
CA SER A 5 17.59 -12.21 41.28
C SER A 5 17.56 -13.08 40.01
N PRO A 6 16.38 -13.51 39.53
CA PRO A 6 16.28 -14.22 38.27
C PRO A 6 16.64 -13.26 37.12
N THR A 7 17.55 -13.71 36.26
CA THR A 7 18.05 -13.02 35.08
C THR A 7 16.92 -12.42 34.25
N ALA A 8 16.83 -11.09 34.23
CA ALA A 8 16.07 -10.37 33.22
C ALA A 8 16.67 -10.72 31.85
N VAL A 9 15.92 -11.46 31.03
CA VAL A 9 16.29 -11.67 29.63
C VAL A 9 16.21 -10.31 28.95
N LEU A 10 17.35 -9.64 28.79
CA LEU A 10 17.47 -8.43 27.98
C LEU A 10 17.12 -8.81 26.54
N TYR A 11 15.87 -8.59 26.13
CA TYR A 11 15.44 -8.78 24.75
C TYR A 11 16.24 -7.83 23.86
N SER A 12 17.24 -8.38 23.15
CA SER A 12 18.02 -7.60 22.20
C SER A 12 17.14 -7.07 21.06
N ALA A 13 17.37 -5.85 20.59
CA ALA A 13 16.65 -5.29 19.45
C ALA A 13 17.16 -5.89 18.13
N CYS A 14 16.26 -6.08 17.16
CA CYS A 14 16.61 -6.53 15.83
C CYS A 14 17.51 -5.51 15.14
N ARG A 15 18.72 -5.91 14.75
CA ARG A 15 19.69 -4.99 14.13
C ARG A 15 19.26 -4.45 12.75
N VAL A 16 18.25 -5.06 12.12
CA VAL A 16 17.75 -4.64 10.80
C VAL A 16 16.67 -3.56 10.92
N CYS A 17 15.70 -3.72 11.81
CA CYS A 17 14.48 -2.89 11.84
C CYS A 17 14.07 -2.40 13.23
N GLY A 18 14.84 -2.70 14.29
CA GLY A 18 14.57 -2.26 15.65
C GLY A 18 13.44 -2.99 16.39
N ASP A 19 12.72 -3.90 15.74
CA ASP A 19 11.69 -4.75 16.39
C ASP A 19 12.31 -5.73 17.41
N GLN A 20 11.50 -6.36 18.26
CA GLN A 20 11.98 -7.32 19.25
C GLN A 20 12.65 -8.53 18.57
N SER A 21 13.89 -8.86 18.97
CA SER A 21 14.57 -10.03 18.43
C SER A 21 14.04 -11.32 19.03
N SER A 22 13.96 -12.36 18.19
CA SER A 22 13.70 -13.74 18.60
C SER A 22 15.00 -14.55 18.82
N GLY A 23 16.17 -13.89 18.74
CA GLY A 23 17.48 -14.51 18.85
C GLY A 23 18.39 -14.26 17.64
N LYS A 24 19.50 -15.02 17.58
CA LYS A 24 20.46 -14.96 16.46
C LYS A 24 19.96 -15.81 15.30
N HIS A 25 19.76 -15.19 14.14
CA HIS A 25 19.50 -15.87 12.87
C HIS A 25 20.51 -15.41 11.82
N TYR A 26 21.06 -16.35 11.06
CA TYR A 26 22.09 -16.08 10.05
C TYR A 26 23.29 -15.25 10.59
N GLY A 27 23.66 -15.48 11.85
CA GLY A 27 24.76 -14.80 12.53
C GLY A 27 24.41 -13.47 13.23
N VAL A 28 23.17 -12.97 13.11
CA VAL A 28 22.77 -11.64 13.61
C VAL A 28 21.53 -11.71 14.49
N SER A 29 21.51 -10.93 15.58
CA SER A 29 20.29 -10.73 16.38
C SER A 29 19.21 -10.03 15.54
N CYS A 30 18.11 -10.74 15.25
CA CYS A 30 17.01 -10.20 14.46
C CYS A 30 15.64 -10.75 14.87
N CYS A 31 14.57 -10.14 14.35
CA CYS A 31 13.20 -10.61 14.51
C CYS A 31 12.85 -11.66 13.44
N ASP A 32 11.80 -12.44 13.67
CA ASP A 32 11.34 -13.47 12.74
C ASP A 32 11.01 -12.92 11.35
N GLY A 33 10.45 -11.71 11.30
CA GLY A 33 10.12 -11.04 10.04
C GLY A 33 11.35 -10.79 9.17
N CYS A 34 12.48 -10.38 9.75
CA CYS A 34 13.72 -10.13 9.02
C CYS A 34 14.49 -11.43 8.71
N SER A 35 14.42 -12.42 9.59
CA SER A 35 14.96 -13.78 9.35
C SER A 35 14.29 -14.42 8.12
N CYS A 36 12.95 -14.50 8.12
CA CYS A 36 12.18 -15.06 7.02
C CYS A 36 12.36 -14.28 5.71
N PHE A 37 12.43 -12.95 5.80
CA PHE A 37 12.71 -12.12 4.64
C PHE A 37 14.07 -12.44 4.03
N PHE A 38 15.14 -12.45 4.83
CA PHE A 38 16.50 -12.72 4.36
C PHE A 38 16.60 -14.09 3.67
N LYS A 39 16.04 -15.14 4.29
CA LYS A 39 15.99 -16.49 3.70
C LYS A 39 15.38 -16.50 2.30
N ARG A 40 14.21 -15.86 2.13
CA ARG A 40 13.51 -15.79 0.84
C ARG A 40 14.30 -15.00 -0.19
N SER A 41 14.90 -13.89 0.22
CA SER A 41 15.69 -13.03 -0.65
C SER A 41 16.93 -13.73 -1.20
N VAL A 42 17.65 -14.49 -0.36
CA VAL A 42 18.82 -15.28 -0.79
C VAL A 42 18.41 -16.39 -1.75
N ARG A 43 17.36 -17.16 -1.43
CA ARG A 43 16.87 -18.26 -2.28
C ARG A 43 16.38 -17.80 -3.65
N LYS A 44 15.69 -16.66 -3.71
CA LYS A 44 15.08 -16.19 -4.96
C LYS A 44 16.13 -15.74 -5.98
N GLY A 45 17.34 -15.38 -5.54
CA GLY A 45 18.45 -14.96 -6.40
C GLY A 45 18.22 -13.69 -7.23
N THR A 46 17.00 -13.15 -7.27
CA THR A 46 16.63 -11.98 -8.07
C THR A 46 16.97 -10.70 -7.32
N GLY A 47 17.73 -9.82 -7.98
CA GLY A 47 18.07 -8.51 -7.42
C GLY A 47 16.84 -7.65 -7.18
N TYR A 48 16.72 -7.09 -5.98
CA TYR A 48 15.76 -6.02 -5.74
C TYR A 48 16.28 -4.72 -6.36
N ALA A 49 15.37 -3.84 -6.79
CA ALA A 49 15.70 -2.45 -7.10
C ALA A 49 15.24 -1.55 -5.95
N CYS A 50 16.03 -0.52 -5.62
CA CYS A 50 15.60 0.45 -4.62
C CYS A 50 14.38 1.20 -5.12
N ILE A 51 13.31 1.18 -4.33
CA ILE A 51 12.10 1.94 -4.64
C ILE A 51 12.39 3.45 -4.72
N ALA A 52 13.26 3.96 -3.85
CA ALA A 52 13.70 5.36 -3.89
C ALA A 52 14.90 5.62 -4.82
N VAL A 53 15.40 4.60 -5.54
CA VAL A 53 16.64 4.59 -6.36
C VAL A 53 17.95 4.85 -5.58
N LYS A 54 17.95 5.77 -4.60
CA LYS A 54 19.08 6.19 -3.75
C LYS A 54 19.63 5.11 -2.80
N GLY A 55 18.87 4.04 -2.58
CA GLY A 55 19.29 2.92 -1.74
C GLY A 55 19.32 3.19 -0.24
N ASN A 56 18.67 4.24 0.26
CA ASN A 56 18.74 4.68 1.65
C ASN A 56 17.36 4.79 2.35
N CYS A 57 16.35 4.03 1.90
CA CYS A 57 15.04 4.01 2.56
C CYS A 57 15.17 3.59 4.03
N ILE A 58 14.36 4.21 4.90
CA ILE A 58 14.34 3.89 6.33
C ILE A 58 13.78 2.46 6.54
N VAL A 59 14.49 1.66 7.33
CA VAL A 59 14.10 0.29 7.70
C VAL A 59 13.84 0.24 9.20
N ASP A 60 12.57 0.38 9.59
CA ASP A 60 12.10 0.23 10.97
C ASP A 60 10.92 -0.76 11.03
N LYS A 61 10.37 -1.02 12.23
CA LYS A 61 9.27 -1.98 12.41
C LYS A 61 8.06 -1.68 11.52
N ALA A 62 7.68 -0.41 11.38
CA ALA A 62 6.50 0.01 10.62
C ALA A 62 6.75 -0.04 9.09
N ARG A 63 7.97 0.27 8.65
CA ARG A 63 8.29 0.52 7.24
C ARG A 63 9.22 -0.49 6.61
N ARG A 64 9.69 -1.51 7.35
CA ARG A 64 10.61 -2.55 6.83
C ARG A 64 10.10 -3.27 5.58
N ASN A 65 8.78 -3.36 5.38
CA ASN A 65 8.20 -4.01 4.19
C ASN A 65 8.12 -3.08 2.97
N TRP A 66 8.33 -1.77 3.14
CA TRP A 66 8.15 -0.80 2.08
C TRP A 66 9.18 -1.00 0.97
N CYS A 67 10.48 -1.05 1.28
CA CYS A 67 11.54 -1.21 0.28
C CYS A 67 12.34 -2.51 0.49
N PRO A 68 12.01 -3.59 -0.23
CA PRO A 68 12.73 -4.86 -0.16
C PRO A 68 14.23 -4.73 -0.46
N TYR A 69 14.61 -3.86 -1.39
CA TYR A 69 16.03 -3.58 -1.66
C TYR A 69 16.76 -3.03 -0.46
N CYS A 70 16.28 -1.94 0.15
CA CYS A 70 16.97 -1.31 1.28
C CYS A 70 16.95 -2.23 2.51
N ARG A 71 15.85 -2.99 2.70
CA ARG A 71 15.78 -4.00 3.75
C ARG A 71 16.81 -5.10 3.55
N PHE A 72 16.94 -5.64 2.34
CA PHE A 72 17.90 -6.70 2.03
C PHE A 72 19.34 -6.18 2.09
N ARG A 73 19.59 -4.98 1.55
CA ARG A 73 20.88 -4.29 1.69
C ARG A 73 21.24 -4.07 3.15
N ARG A 74 20.27 -3.70 4.00
CA ARG A 74 20.47 -3.56 5.44
C ARG A 74 20.75 -4.89 6.12
N CYS A 75 20.07 -5.98 5.76
CA CYS A 75 20.37 -7.34 6.23
C CYS A 75 21.85 -7.70 5.96
N LEU A 76 22.33 -7.46 4.73
CA LEU A 76 23.73 -7.68 4.36
C LEU A 76 24.68 -6.74 5.12
N ALA A 77 24.33 -5.46 5.24
CA ALA A 77 25.15 -4.46 5.93
C ALA A 77 25.31 -4.74 7.44
N VAL A 78 24.31 -5.38 8.07
CA VAL A 78 24.43 -5.84 9.45
C VAL A 78 25.05 -7.25 9.55
N GLY A 79 25.59 -7.81 8.46
CA GLY A 79 26.36 -9.05 8.47
C GLY A 79 25.54 -10.33 8.53
N MET A 80 24.29 -10.35 8.02
CA MET A 80 23.58 -11.62 7.87
C MET A 80 24.29 -12.50 6.82
N ASN A 81 24.61 -13.74 7.20
CA ASN A 81 25.38 -14.66 6.38
C ASN A 81 24.51 -15.38 5.35
N THR A 82 24.73 -15.10 4.06
CA THR A 82 24.02 -15.74 2.94
C THR A 82 24.36 -17.22 2.81
N ALA A 83 25.59 -17.63 3.12
CA ALA A 83 26.03 -19.03 3.06
C ALA A 83 25.37 -19.93 4.14
N ALA A 84 24.79 -19.33 5.18
CA ALA A 84 24.01 -20.04 6.18
C ALA A 84 22.58 -20.39 5.69
N VAL A 85 22.17 -19.92 4.51
CA VAL A 85 20.88 -20.28 3.90
C VAL A 85 21.07 -21.58 3.12
N GLN A 86 20.55 -22.68 3.66
CA GLN A 86 20.54 -23.97 2.97
C GLN A 86 19.55 -23.95 1.79
N GLU A 87 19.96 -24.58 0.68
CA GLU A 87 19.13 -24.94 -0.47
C GLU A 87 17.87 -25.69 -0.01
N GLU A 88 16.79 -25.67 -0.79
CA GLU A 88 15.56 -26.36 -0.41
C GLU A 88 15.83 -27.82 -0.07
N ARG A 89 15.31 -28.30 1.07
CA ARG A 89 15.08 -29.73 1.23
C ARG A 89 14.03 -30.07 0.18
N GLY A 90 14.42 -30.81 -0.85
CA GLY A 90 13.50 -31.23 -1.91
C GLY A 90 12.20 -31.80 -1.33
N PRO A 91 11.10 -31.75 -2.09
CA PRO A 91 9.86 -32.38 -1.66
C PRO A 91 10.16 -33.84 -1.27
N ARG A 92 9.63 -34.30 -0.13
CA ARG A 92 9.70 -35.72 0.23
C ARG A 92 9.10 -36.51 -0.93
N ASN A 93 9.96 -37.22 -1.66
CA ASN A 93 9.58 -38.08 -2.77
C ASN A 93 8.49 -39.06 -2.31
N LEU A 94 7.28 -38.88 -2.80
CA LEU A 94 6.38 -40.00 -3.09
C LEU A 94 6.72 -40.43 -4.53
N GLN A 95 7.01 -41.71 -4.69
CA GLN A 95 7.63 -42.32 -5.85
C GLN A 95 6.83 -42.11 -7.16
N PRO A 96 7.50 -42.14 -8.34
CA PRO A 96 6.84 -41.98 -9.63
C PRO A 96 6.31 -43.32 -10.18
N ALA A 97 5.08 -43.32 -10.67
CA ALA A 97 4.57 -44.33 -11.60
C ALA A 97 4.45 -43.71 -13.00
N ALA A 98 4.89 -44.48 -13.99
CA ALA A 98 5.18 -44.09 -15.37
C ALA A 98 3.97 -44.12 -16.32
N SER A 99 4.20 -43.64 -17.56
CA SER A 99 3.43 -43.80 -18.82
C SER A 99 2.49 -42.65 -19.17
N GLY A 100 2.41 -42.09 -20.39
CA GLY A 100 3.11 -42.32 -21.67
C GLY A 100 2.61 -41.35 -22.78
N SER A 101 3.50 -41.07 -23.74
CA SER A 101 3.33 -40.76 -25.19
C SER A 101 2.36 -39.69 -25.77
N ASN A 102 2.99 -38.73 -26.48
CA ASN A 102 2.78 -38.22 -27.86
C ASN A 102 1.44 -37.60 -28.36
N GLY A 103 1.54 -36.36 -28.89
CA GLY A 103 0.62 -35.79 -29.89
C GLY A 103 0.96 -34.34 -30.32
N ARG A 104 1.16 -34.12 -31.63
CA ARG A 104 1.64 -32.90 -32.34
C ARG A 104 0.49 -31.90 -32.69
N VAL A 105 0.82 -30.59 -32.70
CA VAL A 105 0.49 -29.52 -33.71
C VAL A 105 -1.02 -29.24 -33.96
N GLN A 106 -1.60 -28.04 -33.88
CA GLN A 106 -1.32 -26.79 -34.60
C GLN A 106 -2.17 -25.63 -34.04
N ALA A 107 -1.67 -24.40 -34.19
CA ALA A 107 -2.35 -23.16 -33.84
C ALA A 107 -3.57 -22.87 -34.74
N LEU A 108 -4.68 -22.43 -34.12
CA LEU A 108 -5.70 -21.62 -34.80
C LEU A 108 -5.64 -20.21 -34.22
N VAL A 109 -5.28 -19.25 -35.07
CA VAL A 109 -5.30 -17.82 -34.78
C VAL A 109 -6.73 -17.32 -34.94
N THR A 110 -7.27 -16.68 -33.90
CA THR A 110 -8.51 -15.88 -33.96
C THR A 110 -8.20 -14.52 -33.34
N PRO A 111 -8.63 -13.39 -33.93
CA PRO A 111 -8.13 -12.08 -33.54
C PRO A 111 -8.84 -11.47 -32.33
N THR A 112 -8.03 -10.83 -31.49
CA THR A 112 -8.33 -9.70 -30.57
C THR A 112 -9.18 -9.95 -29.32
N ALA A 113 -8.53 -10.50 -28.29
CA ALA A 113 -8.63 -9.93 -26.95
C ALA A 113 -7.24 -9.37 -26.60
N LEU A 114 -7.16 -8.09 -26.23
CA LEU A 114 -5.94 -7.43 -25.74
C LEU A 114 -5.48 -8.11 -24.45
N HIS A 115 -4.75 -9.22 -24.57
CA HIS A 115 -3.99 -9.78 -23.45
C HIS A 115 -2.70 -8.99 -23.30
N PRO A 116 -2.36 -8.46 -22.11
CA PRO A 116 -1.13 -7.72 -21.91
C PRO A 116 0.05 -8.67 -22.10
N THR A 117 0.92 -8.34 -23.05
CA THR A 117 2.25 -8.94 -23.17
C THR A 117 3.03 -8.68 -21.88
N ALA A 118 3.89 -9.62 -21.49
CA ALA A 118 4.55 -9.73 -20.18
C ALA A 118 5.38 -8.50 -19.72
N GLY A 119 5.49 -7.44 -20.52
CA GLY A 119 6.11 -6.16 -20.17
C GLY A 119 5.14 -5.09 -19.62
N HIS A 120 3.83 -5.19 -19.89
CA HIS A 120 2.84 -4.18 -19.46
C HIS A 120 2.19 -4.46 -18.11
N THR A 121 2.43 -5.61 -17.48
CA THR A 121 1.79 -6.00 -16.20
C THR A 121 2.39 -5.32 -14.97
N LEU A 122 3.67 -4.92 -15.02
CA LEU A 122 4.36 -4.34 -13.87
C LEU A 122 3.75 -2.99 -13.42
N PRO A 123 3.43 -2.04 -14.34
CA PRO A 123 2.79 -0.79 -13.94
C PRO A 123 1.45 -0.97 -13.22
N PHE A 124 0.58 -1.83 -13.77
CA PHE A 124 -0.71 -2.14 -13.16
C PHE A 124 -0.56 -2.84 -11.81
N GLN A 125 0.45 -3.70 -11.65
CA GLN A 125 0.72 -4.36 -10.36
C GLN A 125 1.12 -3.36 -9.28
N ILE A 126 1.96 -2.37 -9.62
CA ILE A 126 2.37 -1.32 -8.68
C ILE A 126 1.18 -0.42 -8.34
N LEU A 127 0.37 -0.02 -9.33
CA LEU A 127 -0.84 0.76 -9.08
C LEU A 127 -1.86 0.00 -8.21
N ALA A 128 -1.99 -1.31 -8.40
CA ALA A 128 -2.82 -2.16 -7.54
C ALA A 128 -2.30 -2.19 -6.10
N GLN A 129 -0.97 -2.24 -5.90
CA GLN A 129 -0.37 -2.16 -4.58
C GLN A 129 -0.57 -0.79 -3.93
N ILE A 130 -0.46 0.30 -4.70
CA ILE A 130 -0.76 1.65 -4.22
C ILE A 130 -2.24 1.73 -3.81
N LEU A 131 -3.15 1.20 -4.62
CA LEU A 131 -4.58 1.15 -4.30
C LEU A 131 -4.83 0.38 -3.00
N VAL A 132 -4.25 -0.81 -2.84
CA VAL A 132 -4.37 -1.60 -1.60
C VAL A 132 -3.84 -0.81 -0.40
N ALA A 133 -2.71 -0.11 -0.55
CA ALA A 133 -2.16 0.73 0.51
C ALA A 133 -3.09 1.90 0.87
N CYS A 134 -3.66 2.58 -0.14
CA CYS A 134 -4.63 3.66 0.05
C CYS A 134 -5.89 3.16 0.77
N LEU A 135 -6.44 2.01 0.38
CA LEU A 135 -7.62 1.43 1.03
C LEU A 135 -7.33 0.99 2.47
N ARG A 136 -6.16 0.41 2.73
CA ARG A 136 -5.73 0.08 4.10
C ARG A 136 -5.60 1.34 4.96
N GLN A 137 -5.03 2.41 4.40
CA GLN A 137 -4.90 3.68 5.09
C GLN A 137 -6.27 4.29 5.39
N ALA A 138 -7.19 4.28 4.42
CA ALA A 138 -8.56 4.76 4.61
C ALA A 138 -9.27 4.01 5.75
N LYS A 139 -9.15 2.68 5.83
CA LYS A 139 -9.68 1.88 6.96
C LYS A 139 -9.05 2.23 8.32
N CYS A 140 -7.84 2.79 8.33
CA CYS A 140 -7.17 3.25 9.55
C CYS A 140 -7.44 4.73 9.87
N ASN A 141 -8.20 5.46 9.06
CA ASN A 141 -8.57 6.85 9.36
C ASN A 141 -9.29 6.93 10.71
N GLU A 142 -8.93 7.91 11.53
CA GLU A 142 -9.32 8.01 12.95
C GLU A 142 -10.83 7.99 13.17
N GLN A 143 -11.59 8.71 12.33
CA GLN A 143 -13.05 8.76 12.44
C GLN A 143 -13.70 7.58 11.74
N PHE A 144 -13.18 7.21 10.57
CA PHE A 144 -13.75 6.14 9.74
C PHE A 144 -13.64 4.75 10.38
N ARG A 145 -12.54 4.49 11.11
CA ARG A 145 -12.32 3.20 11.80
C ARG A 145 -13.34 2.87 12.88
N LEU A 146 -14.11 3.86 13.34
CA LEU A 146 -15.13 3.70 14.37
C LEU A 146 -16.43 3.09 13.81
N LEU A 147 -16.63 3.17 12.49
CA LEU A 147 -17.78 2.59 11.81
C LEU A 147 -17.66 1.07 11.74
N GLU A 148 -18.79 0.38 11.67
CA GLU A 148 -18.79 -1.05 11.40
C GLU A 148 -18.26 -1.37 10.00
N ARG A 149 -17.70 -2.59 9.86
CA ARG A 149 -17.07 -3.02 8.62
C ARG A 149 -18.01 -2.97 7.41
N ALA A 150 -19.29 -3.31 7.58
CA ALA A 150 -20.28 -3.24 6.51
C ALA A 150 -20.45 -1.81 5.97
N GLN A 151 -20.52 -0.82 6.86
CA GLN A 151 -20.59 0.60 6.50
C GLN A 151 -19.29 1.09 5.86
N GLN A 152 -18.13 0.68 6.40
CA GLN A 152 -16.83 1.03 5.84
C GLN A 152 -16.68 0.50 4.41
N ASP A 153 -17.00 -0.79 4.19
CA ASP A 153 -16.88 -1.42 2.89
C ASP A 153 -17.86 -0.80 1.88
N ALA A 154 -19.09 -0.47 2.30
CA ALA A 154 -20.07 0.22 1.46
C ALA A 154 -19.58 1.61 1.00
N ILE A 155 -19.00 2.40 1.91
CA ILE A 155 -18.42 3.71 1.58
C ILE A 155 -17.24 3.55 0.63
N LEU A 156 -16.27 2.68 0.97
CA LEU A 156 -15.08 2.48 0.15
C LEU A 156 -15.43 1.97 -1.26
N HIS A 157 -16.49 1.18 -1.40
CA HIS A 157 -17.00 0.78 -2.71
C HIS A 157 -17.38 1.94 -3.62
N VAL A 158 -17.84 3.05 -3.05
CA VAL A 158 -18.21 4.25 -3.80
C VAL A 158 -17.01 5.17 -4.00
N VAL A 159 -16.19 5.36 -2.96
CA VAL A 159 -15.22 6.47 -2.91
C VAL A 159 -13.76 6.05 -3.16
N TRP A 160 -13.49 4.75 -3.38
CA TRP A 160 -12.11 4.24 -3.52
C TRP A 160 -11.28 5.00 -4.56
N SER A 161 -11.88 5.42 -5.67
CA SER A 161 -11.19 6.12 -6.75
C SER A 161 -10.78 7.53 -6.35
N GLU A 162 -11.62 8.22 -5.57
CA GLU A 162 -11.32 9.54 -5.02
C GLU A 162 -10.17 9.44 -4.01
N CYS A 163 -10.25 8.49 -3.07
CA CYS A 163 -9.17 8.23 -2.12
C CYS A 163 -7.86 7.86 -2.83
N PHE A 164 -7.95 7.01 -3.84
CA PHE A 164 -6.80 6.60 -4.64
C PHE A 164 -6.17 7.79 -5.35
N VAL A 165 -6.93 8.61 -6.08
CA VAL A 165 -6.36 9.76 -6.81
C VAL A 165 -5.80 10.80 -5.85
N LEU A 166 -6.46 11.09 -4.73
CA LEU A 166 -5.96 12.03 -3.72
C LEU A 166 -4.59 11.57 -3.16
N ARG A 167 -4.46 10.29 -2.80
CA ARG A 167 -3.24 9.74 -2.22
C ARG A 167 -2.15 9.47 -3.25
N ALA A 168 -2.50 8.94 -4.41
CA ALA A 168 -1.56 8.65 -5.49
C ALA A 168 -0.96 9.94 -6.06
N SER A 169 -1.76 11.01 -6.22
CA SER A 169 -1.25 12.31 -6.69
C SER A 169 -0.18 12.90 -5.77
N HIS A 170 -0.31 12.71 -4.46
CA HIS A 170 0.64 13.20 -3.46
C HIS A 170 1.50 12.07 -2.87
N TRP A 171 1.70 11.00 -3.64
CA TRP A 171 2.52 9.90 -3.19
C TRP A 171 3.97 10.36 -3.01
N SER A 172 4.64 9.91 -1.94
CA SER A 172 5.99 10.36 -1.61
C SER A 172 7.06 9.98 -2.65
N LEU A 173 6.69 9.18 -3.66
CA LEU A 173 7.53 8.79 -4.78
C LEU A 173 6.88 9.31 -6.05
N ASP A 174 7.69 9.81 -6.99
CA ASP A 174 7.18 10.26 -8.27
C ASP A 174 6.63 9.07 -9.08
N ILE A 175 5.30 8.99 -9.16
CA ILE A 175 4.59 7.96 -9.92
C ILE A 175 4.25 8.41 -11.35
N LYS A 176 4.77 9.55 -11.83
CA LYS A 176 4.47 10.07 -13.17
C LYS A 176 4.83 9.08 -14.27
N SER A 177 6.03 8.51 -14.25
CA SER A 177 6.47 7.53 -15.26
C SER A 177 5.61 6.25 -15.23
N LEU A 178 5.13 5.85 -14.05
CA LEU A 178 4.23 4.72 -13.88
C LEU A 178 2.87 4.99 -14.53
N ILE A 179 2.30 6.17 -14.28
CA ILE A 179 1.01 6.57 -14.86
C ILE A 179 1.14 6.74 -16.37
N GLU A 180 2.25 7.31 -16.84
CA GLU A 180 2.54 7.46 -18.28
C GLU A 180 2.63 6.11 -18.99
N SER A 181 3.27 5.12 -18.35
CA SER A 181 3.39 3.76 -18.91
C SER A 181 2.06 3.01 -19.00
N CYS A 182 1.00 3.47 -18.32
CA CYS A 182 -0.33 2.87 -18.40
C CYS A 182 -1.10 3.29 -19.66
N GLY A 183 -0.68 4.36 -20.35
CA GLY A 183 -1.38 4.88 -21.52
C GLY A 183 -2.77 5.48 -21.24
N ASP A 184 -3.15 5.63 -19.97
CA ASP A 184 -4.47 6.15 -19.56
C ASP A 184 -4.41 7.68 -19.41
N VAL A 185 -4.81 8.38 -20.48
CA VAL A 185 -4.79 9.84 -20.56
C VAL A 185 -5.70 10.48 -19.51
N GLN A 186 -6.83 9.83 -19.18
CA GLN A 186 -7.78 10.36 -18.20
C GLN A 186 -7.22 10.24 -16.79
N LEU A 187 -6.64 9.09 -16.44
CA LEU A 187 -5.96 8.94 -15.15
C LEU A 187 -4.79 9.92 -15.00
N LYS A 188 -3.99 10.10 -16.05
CA LYS A 188 -2.89 11.08 -16.05
C LYS A 188 -3.40 12.48 -15.76
N ARG A 189 -4.50 12.89 -16.40
CA ARG A 189 -5.13 14.20 -16.16
C ARG A 189 -5.64 14.33 -14.72
N LEU A 190 -6.36 13.33 -14.21
CA LEU A 190 -6.91 13.35 -12.86
C LEU A 190 -5.82 13.46 -11.79
N ILE A 191 -4.72 12.72 -11.96
CA ILE A 191 -3.59 12.80 -11.04
C ILE A 191 -2.90 14.17 -11.12
N ALA A 192 -2.71 14.71 -12.33
CA ALA A 192 -2.09 16.02 -12.51
C ALA A 192 -2.95 17.15 -11.89
N GLU A 193 -4.26 17.16 -12.14
CA GLU A 193 -5.20 18.12 -11.53
C GLU A 193 -5.18 18.00 -9.99
N ALA A 194 -5.17 16.78 -9.46
CA ALA A 194 -5.08 16.58 -8.02
C ALA A 194 -3.74 17.08 -7.45
N GLN A 195 -2.62 16.96 -8.17
CA GLN A 195 -1.31 17.50 -7.75
C GLN A 195 -1.30 19.03 -7.63
N GLU A 196 -2.17 19.74 -8.35
CA GLU A 196 -2.27 21.20 -8.26
C GLU A 196 -2.81 21.66 -6.91
N LEU A 197 -3.49 20.79 -6.14
CA LEU A 197 -3.82 21.06 -4.74
C LEU A 197 -2.57 21.37 -3.92
N ARG A 198 -1.43 20.73 -4.23
CA ARG A 198 -0.18 20.85 -3.45
C ARG A 198 -0.41 20.64 -1.95
N ALA A 199 -1.29 19.71 -1.60
CA ALA A 199 -1.72 19.51 -0.23
C ALA A 199 -0.59 18.89 0.61
N ASP A 200 -0.35 19.43 1.80
CA ASP A 200 0.56 18.82 2.76
C ASP A 200 -0.06 17.57 3.42
N VAL A 201 0.71 16.87 4.26
CA VAL A 201 0.27 15.61 4.88
C VAL A 201 -0.97 15.79 5.75
N LEU A 202 -1.08 16.90 6.48
CA LEU A 202 -2.23 17.17 7.36
C LEU A 202 -3.45 17.54 6.52
N GLU A 203 -3.28 18.43 5.54
CA GLU A 203 -4.32 18.78 4.57
C GLU A 203 -4.87 17.52 3.89
N LEU A 204 -4.01 16.61 3.41
CA LEU A 204 -4.42 15.35 2.81
C LEU A 204 -5.22 14.45 3.76
N ASN A 205 -4.88 14.41 5.04
CA ASN A 205 -5.63 13.62 6.03
C ASN A 205 -7.02 14.22 6.29
N PHE A 206 -7.13 15.56 6.34
CA PHE A 206 -8.43 16.22 6.45
C PHE A 206 -9.27 15.97 5.20
N LEU A 207 -8.71 16.16 4.00
CA LEU A 207 -9.40 15.92 2.74
C LEU A 207 -9.84 14.45 2.59
N GLU A 208 -9.01 13.48 2.97
CA GLU A 208 -9.41 12.07 2.98
C GLU A 208 -10.57 11.82 3.94
N THR A 209 -10.56 12.43 5.13
CA THR A 209 -11.68 12.33 6.08
C THR A 209 -12.96 12.89 5.47
N LEU A 210 -12.88 14.00 4.74
CA LEU A 210 -14.04 14.59 4.04
C LEU A 210 -14.57 13.70 2.91
N ILE A 211 -13.71 12.95 2.21
CA ILE A 211 -14.15 11.97 1.19
C ILE A 211 -14.90 10.81 1.86
N LEU A 212 -14.34 10.28 2.95
CA LEU A 212 -14.83 9.09 3.65
C LEU A 212 -16.09 9.38 4.48
N CYS A 213 -16.20 10.56 5.09
CA CYS A 213 -17.25 10.90 6.05
C CYS A 213 -18.39 11.71 5.43
N ARG A 214 -18.79 11.36 4.21
CA ARG A 214 -19.95 11.93 3.52
C ARG A 214 -21.23 11.28 4.02
N LYS A 215 -22.12 12.06 4.62
CA LYS A 215 -23.35 11.55 5.25
C LYS A 215 -24.31 10.89 4.27
N GLU A 216 -24.29 11.32 3.01
CA GLU A 216 -25.09 10.74 1.92
C GLU A 216 -24.68 9.29 1.56
N LEU A 217 -23.55 8.80 2.07
CA LEU A 217 -23.09 7.42 1.89
C LEU A 217 -23.49 6.49 3.04
N ALA A 218 -24.20 7.00 4.05
CA ALA A 218 -24.65 6.23 5.19
C ALA A 218 -25.72 5.19 4.80
N LEU A 219 -25.62 3.99 5.38
CA LEU A 219 -26.64 2.95 5.24
C LEU A 219 -27.85 3.17 6.16
N SER A 220 -27.71 4.03 7.18
CA SER A 220 -28.79 4.37 8.11
C SER A 220 -28.71 5.83 8.58
N PRO A 221 -29.80 6.40 9.13
CA PRO A 221 -29.80 7.75 9.70
C PRO A 221 -28.79 7.93 10.85
N GLU A 222 -28.60 6.91 11.68
CA GLU A 222 -27.64 6.94 12.78
C GLU A 222 -26.22 7.07 12.26
N TYR A 223 -25.85 6.28 11.23
CA TYR A 223 -24.57 6.44 10.56
C TYR A 223 -24.45 7.80 9.88
N ALA A 224 -25.51 8.34 9.29
CA ALA A 224 -25.48 9.66 8.67
C ALA A 224 -25.09 10.75 9.67
N MET A 225 -25.63 10.71 10.90
CA MET A 225 -25.26 11.64 11.97
C MET A 225 -23.78 11.50 12.37
N VAL A 226 -23.27 10.27 12.50
CA VAL A 226 -21.87 10.01 12.84
C VAL A 226 -20.92 10.52 11.76
N LEU A 227 -21.23 10.24 10.49
CA LEU A 227 -20.44 10.72 9.34
C LEU A 227 -20.47 12.25 9.25
N GLU A 228 -21.65 12.86 9.43
CA GLU A 228 -21.79 14.32 9.43
C GLU A 228 -20.96 14.98 10.54
N ALA A 229 -21.01 14.44 11.76
CA ALA A 229 -20.20 14.94 12.86
C ALA A 229 -18.69 14.83 12.57
N ALA A 230 -18.24 13.69 12.04
CA ALA A 230 -16.85 13.49 11.64
C ALA A 230 -16.41 14.45 10.52
N GLY A 231 -17.24 14.62 9.49
CA GLY A 231 -17.00 15.55 8.38
C GLY A 231 -16.91 17.00 8.85
N ASN A 232 -17.84 17.44 9.71
CA ASN A 232 -17.81 18.78 10.31
C ASN A 232 -16.56 18.98 11.20
N GLY A 233 -16.15 17.96 11.95
CA GLY A 233 -14.92 17.97 12.73
C GLY A 233 -13.67 18.14 11.87
N ALA A 234 -13.60 17.46 10.72
CA ALA A 234 -12.52 17.60 9.76
C ALA A 234 -12.51 19.00 9.10
N LEU A 235 -13.68 19.54 8.71
CA LEU A 235 -13.79 20.91 8.19
C LEU A 235 -13.30 21.94 9.20
N ALA A 236 -13.74 21.84 10.45
CA ALA A 236 -13.31 22.75 11.51
C ALA A 236 -11.80 22.65 11.79
N SER A 237 -11.24 21.44 11.74
CA SER A 237 -9.80 21.23 11.95
C SER A 237 -8.98 21.77 10.79
N LEU A 238 -9.43 21.58 9.54
CA LEU A 238 -8.79 22.16 8.36
C LEU A 238 -8.85 23.70 8.37
N ALA A 239 -9.99 24.27 8.77
CA ALA A 239 -10.14 25.72 8.90
C ALA A 239 -9.16 26.29 9.95
N ARG A 240 -9.06 25.65 11.13
CA ARG A 240 -8.09 26.05 12.15
C ARG A 240 -6.65 25.94 11.66
N TYR A 241 -6.30 24.84 10.99
CA TYR A 241 -4.95 24.61 10.49
C TYR A 241 -4.52 25.66 9.47
N THR A 242 -5.36 25.92 8.47
CA THR A 242 -5.09 26.91 7.42
C THR A 242 -5.08 28.35 7.96
N LEU A 243 -5.93 28.66 8.94
CA LEU A 243 -5.93 29.94 9.64
C LEU A 243 -4.65 30.17 10.45
N GLN A 244 -4.15 29.14 11.14
CA GLN A 244 -2.87 29.22 11.89
C GLN A 244 -1.67 29.50 10.99
N GLN A 245 -1.74 29.12 9.71
CA GLN A 245 -0.73 29.47 8.71
C GLN A 245 -0.96 30.83 8.04
N SER A 246 -1.92 31.64 8.55
CA SER A 246 -2.30 32.94 7.98
C SER A 246 -2.72 32.88 6.50
N ASN A 247 -3.27 31.73 6.06
CA ASN A 247 -3.66 31.52 4.66
C ASN A 247 -5.13 31.12 4.56
N TRP A 248 -6.04 32.09 4.74
CA TRP A 248 -7.48 31.83 4.68
C TRP A 248 -7.98 31.42 3.29
N LEU A 249 -7.32 31.87 2.21
CA LEU A 249 -7.66 31.44 0.85
C LEU A 249 -7.39 29.94 0.65
N ARG A 250 -6.38 29.39 1.34
CA ARG A 250 -6.01 27.98 1.25
C ARG A 250 -7.17 27.06 1.60
N PHE A 251 -7.95 27.40 2.62
CA PHE A 251 -9.13 26.64 3.01
C PHE A 251 -10.11 26.50 1.84
N GLY A 252 -10.48 27.61 1.21
CA GLY A 252 -11.37 27.62 0.05
C GLY A 252 -10.79 26.87 -1.16
N GLN A 253 -9.50 27.06 -1.45
CA GLN A 253 -8.80 26.37 -2.55
C GLN A 253 -8.83 24.85 -2.39
N LEU A 254 -8.56 24.35 -1.18
CA LEU A 254 -8.58 22.92 -0.88
C LEU A 254 -9.98 22.33 -1.02
N LEU A 255 -11.02 23.01 -0.52
CA LEU A 255 -12.40 22.54 -0.63
C LEU A 255 -12.91 22.55 -2.07
N LEU A 256 -12.60 23.61 -2.83
CA LEU A 256 -12.97 23.69 -4.24
C LEU A 256 -12.24 22.65 -5.09
N GLY A 257 -10.95 22.43 -4.83
CA GLY A 257 -10.17 21.40 -5.53
C GLY A 257 -10.62 19.99 -5.16
N LEU A 258 -10.96 19.73 -3.89
CA LEU A 258 -11.57 18.46 -3.49
C LEU A 258 -12.92 18.25 -4.19
N ARG A 259 -13.78 19.27 -4.20
CA ARG A 259 -15.09 19.20 -4.88
C ARG A 259 -14.94 18.88 -6.37
N GLN A 260 -13.97 19.50 -7.04
CA GLN A 260 -13.65 19.21 -8.43
C GLN A 260 -13.23 17.76 -8.61
N LEU A 261 -12.37 17.23 -7.73
CA LEU A 261 -11.97 15.83 -7.74
C LEU A 261 -13.18 14.87 -7.59
N CYS A 262 -14.06 15.12 -6.61
CA CYS A 262 -15.23 14.27 -6.34
C CYS A 262 -16.32 14.34 -7.44
N LEU A 263 -16.34 15.38 -8.27
CA LEU A 263 -17.29 15.51 -9.38
C LEU A 263 -16.89 14.74 -10.63
N ARG A 264 -15.63 14.31 -10.73
CA ARG A 264 -15.15 13.63 -11.92
C ARG A 264 -15.74 12.22 -11.99
N ARG A 265 -16.21 11.85 -13.18
CA ARG A 265 -16.42 10.44 -13.48
C ARG A 265 -15.06 9.80 -13.68
N PHE A 266 -14.72 8.85 -12.82
CA PHE A 266 -13.52 8.03 -12.95
C PHE A 266 -13.75 6.94 -14.01
N ASP A 267 -14.18 7.29 -15.21
CA ASP A 267 -14.43 6.35 -16.32
C ASP A 267 -13.11 5.95 -17.04
N CYS A 268 -12.05 5.72 -16.28
CA CYS A 268 -10.73 5.37 -16.78
C CYS A 268 -10.53 3.84 -16.83
N VAL A 269 -9.56 3.35 -17.60
CA VAL A 269 -9.26 1.91 -17.75
C VAL A 269 -8.97 1.29 -16.39
N LEU A 270 -8.29 2.04 -15.52
CA LEU A 270 -8.03 1.64 -14.15
C LEU A 270 -9.31 1.43 -13.33
N SER A 271 -10.36 2.20 -13.57
CA SER A 271 -11.64 2.05 -12.90
C SER A 271 -12.37 0.79 -13.33
N TYR A 272 -12.38 0.45 -14.61
CA TYR A 272 -12.93 -0.82 -15.07
C TYR A 272 -12.17 -2.03 -14.52
N MET A 273 -10.83 -1.95 -14.50
CA MET A 273 -9.95 -3.00 -13.99
C MET A 273 -10.06 -3.17 -12.46
N PHE A 274 -10.08 -2.06 -11.71
CA PHE A 274 -10.07 -2.14 -10.25
C PHE A 274 -11.45 -2.22 -9.65
N ARG A 275 -12.53 -1.76 -10.29
CA ARG A 275 -13.88 -1.84 -9.72
C ARG A 275 -14.31 -3.28 -9.42
N THR A 276 -13.89 -4.23 -10.24
CA THR A 276 -14.13 -5.67 -10.01
C THR A 276 -13.26 -6.20 -8.86
N VAL A 277 -11.99 -5.78 -8.79
CA VAL A 277 -11.00 -6.26 -7.82
C VAL A 277 -11.12 -5.59 -6.45
N VAL A 278 -11.63 -4.36 -6.37
CA VAL A 278 -11.81 -3.60 -5.12
C VAL A 278 -12.71 -4.36 -4.16
N ARG A 279 -13.75 -5.03 -4.65
CA ARG A 279 -14.61 -5.90 -3.83
C ARG A 279 -13.83 -6.99 -3.13
N ASP A 280 -12.95 -7.66 -3.88
CA ASP A 280 -12.16 -8.76 -3.34
C ASP A 280 -11.05 -8.24 -2.43
N ILE A 281 -10.43 -7.10 -2.77
CA ILE A 281 -9.49 -6.40 -1.89
C ILE A 281 -10.17 -6.11 -0.55
N LEU A 282 -11.32 -5.42 -0.53
CA LEU A 282 -11.99 -5.01 0.71
C LEU A 282 -12.35 -6.19 1.62
N LYS A 283 -12.73 -7.34 1.06
CA LYS A 283 -12.93 -8.59 1.84
C LYS A 283 -11.65 -9.07 2.54
N THR A 284 -10.50 -8.87 1.91
CA THR A 284 -9.19 -9.29 2.46
C THR A 284 -8.53 -8.24 3.37
N LEU A 285 -9.03 -7.01 3.38
CA LEU A 285 -8.58 -5.90 4.23
C LEU A 285 -9.33 -5.88 5.55
#